data_AF-A0A1M2VIZ9-F1
#
_entry.id   AF-A0A1M2VIZ9-F1
#
_cell.length_a   1.000
_cell.length_b   1.000
_cell.length_c   1.000
_cell.angle_alpha   90.00
_cell.angle_beta   90.00
_cell.angle_gamma   90.00
#
_symmetry.space_group_name_H-M   'P 1'
#
loop_
_entity.id
_entity.type
_entity.pdbx_description
1 polymer ?
#
loop_
_entity_poly.entity_id
_entity_poly.type
_entity_poly.pdbx_seq_one_letter_code
_entity_poly.pdbx_strand_id
1 'polypeptide(L)'
;MHRQFSLQPFSRHYSHSTHPFLDFLDFDGSEPTSAGEPSAAAHIVVRPAERAQLLDVLAAYKDAQNAGTLLTLTFVTVNDYLWLLRAVSQELSQLGRSCLYYLAAAVSDFFLPRQRMSEHKIQSGKGSLHIEMDQVPKILKPLVAEWTREGYIVSFKLETDEALLVPKARQALARYGHQVVIGNDLHRRKFEVVFVSPKASAPRADQGESVPGEHYEESWLRIDLEQHPQKEIEEDIVSELVKRHQAWIAAASAASA
;
A
#
# COMPACT_ATOMS: atom_id res chain seq x y z
N MET A 1 -2.56 5.15 -5.50
CA MET A 1 -1.26 5.70 -5.96
C MET A 1 -0.19 4.61 -5.83
N HIS A 2 0.64 4.36 -6.85
CA HIS A 2 1.64 3.28 -6.85
C HIS A 2 2.94 3.67 -7.59
N ARG A 3 4.03 2.94 -7.35
CA ARG A 3 5.31 3.15 -8.03
C ARG A 3 5.20 2.66 -9.48
N GLN A 4 5.65 3.46 -10.44
CA GLN A 4 5.64 3.05 -11.85
C GLN A 4 6.34 1.68 -12.02
N PHE A 5 5.69 0.78 -12.75
CA PHE A 5 6.11 -0.61 -12.99
C PHE A 5 6.07 -1.55 -11.78
N SER A 6 5.54 -1.12 -10.63
CA SER A 6 5.21 -2.05 -9.54
C SER A 6 3.96 -2.87 -9.87
N LEU A 7 3.73 -3.89 -9.05
CA LEU A 7 2.47 -4.66 -9.04
C LEU A 7 1.25 -3.73 -8.98
N GLN A 8 0.21 -4.10 -9.71
CA GLN A 8 -1.07 -3.39 -9.75
C GLN A 8 -2.23 -4.37 -9.47
N PRO A 9 -3.38 -3.89 -8.96
CA PRO A 9 -4.57 -4.71 -8.82
C PRO A 9 -4.89 -5.46 -10.13
N PHE A 10 -5.41 -6.67 -10.02
CA PHE A 10 -5.75 -7.58 -11.12
C PHE A 10 -4.55 -8.13 -11.91
N SER A 11 -3.59 -7.29 -12.31
CA SER A 11 -2.45 -7.72 -13.15
C SER A 11 -1.25 -8.27 -12.39
N ARG A 12 -1.21 -8.11 -11.05
CA ARG A 12 -0.08 -8.51 -10.19
C ARG A 12 0.37 -9.97 -10.30
N HIS A 13 -0.52 -10.88 -10.69
CA HIS A 13 -0.19 -12.31 -10.85
C HIS A 13 0.48 -12.63 -12.20
N TYR A 14 0.49 -11.67 -13.13
CA TYR A 14 0.87 -11.86 -14.54
C TYR A 14 1.99 -10.90 -15.00
N SER A 15 2.40 -9.94 -14.16
CA SER A 15 3.28 -8.83 -14.56
C SER A 15 4.78 -9.08 -14.34
N HIS A 16 5.17 -10.21 -13.72
CA HIS A 16 6.57 -10.51 -13.43
C HIS A 16 7.02 -11.85 -14.03
N SER A 17 8.32 -11.93 -14.28
CA SER A 17 9.05 -12.89 -15.14
C SER A 17 8.81 -14.38 -14.89
N THR A 18 8.09 -14.76 -13.83
CA THR A 18 7.68 -16.14 -13.58
C THR A 18 6.59 -16.61 -14.53
N HIS A 19 5.70 -15.73 -15.00
CA HIS A 19 4.67 -16.07 -15.99
C HIS A 19 4.47 -14.91 -16.99
N PRO A 20 5.18 -14.91 -18.12
CA PRO A 20 4.96 -13.97 -19.22
C PRO A 20 3.50 -13.92 -19.69
N PHE A 21 2.98 -12.74 -19.98
CA PHE A 21 1.61 -12.54 -20.47
C PHE A 21 1.26 -13.41 -21.70
N LEU A 22 2.21 -13.58 -22.62
CA LEU A 22 1.99 -14.38 -23.84
C LEU A 22 1.82 -15.88 -23.55
N ASP A 23 2.29 -16.37 -22.41
CA ASP A 23 2.14 -17.79 -22.04
C ASP A 23 0.71 -18.13 -21.60
N PHE A 24 -0.13 -17.14 -21.36
CA PHE A 24 -1.56 -17.34 -21.06
C PHE A 24 -2.40 -17.47 -22.33
N LEU A 25 -1.84 -17.06 -23.47
CA LEU A 25 -2.54 -16.97 -24.74
C LEU A 25 -2.26 -18.21 -25.61
N ASP A 26 -3.25 -18.54 -26.42
CA ASP A 26 -3.21 -19.60 -27.42
C ASP A 26 -4.04 -19.17 -28.64
N PHE A 27 -3.92 -19.88 -29.75
CA PHE A 27 -4.72 -19.62 -30.95
C PHE A 27 -5.96 -20.52 -30.97
N ASP A 28 -7.11 -19.96 -31.31
CA ASP A 28 -8.31 -20.74 -31.61
C ASP A 28 -8.16 -21.34 -33.01
N GLY A 29 -7.62 -22.56 -33.09
CA GLY A 29 -7.39 -23.26 -34.36
C GLY A 29 -5.91 -23.35 -34.75
N SER A 30 -5.61 -23.20 -36.05
CA SER A 30 -4.24 -23.35 -36.57
C SER A 30 -3.42 -22.08 -36.38
N GLU A 31 -2.18 -22.22 -35.92
CA GLU A 31 -1.22 -21.13 -35.84
C GLU A 31 -1.09 -20.38 -37.18
N PRO A 32 -0.94 -19.05 -37.16
CA PRO A 32 -0.74 -18.28 -38.38
C PRO A 32 0.56 -18.73 -39.06
N THR A 33 0.45 -19.30 -40.25
CA THR A 33 1.62 -19.63 -41.08
C THR A 33 2.39 -18.35 -41.39
N SER A 34 3.70 -18.39 -41.17
CA SER A 34 4.64 -17.26 -41.12
C SER A 34 4.84 -16.44 -42.41
N ALA A 35 3.90 -16.47 -43.36
CA ALA A 35 4.06 -15.85 -44.68
C ALA A 35 2.78 -15.27 -45.31
N GLY A 36 1.67 -15.08 -44.57
CA GLY A 36 0.42 -14.56 -45.14
C GLY A 36 -0.25 -13.54 -44.24
N GLU A 37 -0.95 -12.58 -44.87
CA GLU A 37 -1.78 -11.56 -44.23
C GLU A 37 -2.57 -12.13 -43.03
N PRO A 38 -2.78 -11.34 -41.96
CA PRO A 38 -3.55 -11.79 -40.81
C PRO A 38 -4.92 -12.28 -41.29
N SER A 39 -5.14 -13.59 -41.24
CA SER A 39 -6.45 -14.18 -41.49
C SER A 39 -7.42 -13.50 -40.52
N ALA A 40 -8.50 -12.92 -41.05
CA ALA A 40 -9.55 -12.29 -40.23
C ALA A 40 -10.22 -13.27 -39.24
N ALA A 41 -9.89 -14.57 -39.31
CA ALA A 41 -10.39 -15.64 -38.45
C ALA A 41 -9.40 -16.11 -37.37
N ALA A 42 -8.19 -15.55 -37.28
CA ALA A 42 -7.26 -15.91 -36.21
C ALA A 42 -7.70 -15.25 -34.89
N HIS A 43 -8.35 -16.03 -34.01
CA HIS A 43 -8.77 -15.57 -32.69
C HIS A 43 -7.74 -15.99 -31.63
N ILE A 44 -7.40 -15.06 -30.74
CA ILE A 44 -6.58 -15.36 -29.56
C ILE A 44 -7.52 -15.81 -28.44
N VAL A 45 -7.19 -16.92 -27.80
CA VAL A 45 -7.90 -17.47 -26.64
C VAL A 45 -6.97 -17.64 -25.45
N VAL A 46 -7.54 -17.75 -24.26
CA VAL A 46 -6.78 -18.08 -23.05
C VAL A 46 -6.66 -19.61 -22.93
N ARG A 47 -5.50 -20.11 -22.51
CA ARG A 47 -5.27 -21.54 -22.25
C ARG A 47 -6.30 -22.10 -21.26
N PRO A 48 -6.90 -23.29 -21.51
CA PRO A 48 -7.96 -23.83 -20.66
C PRO A 48 -7.64 -23.90 -19.16
N ALA A 49 -6.39 -24.21 -18.79
CA ALA A 49 -5.95 -24.30 -17.40
C ALA A 49 -6.02 -22.95 -16.65
N GLU A 50 -5.83 -21.83 -17.37
CA GLU A 50 -5.75 -20.48 -16.80
C GLU A 50 -7.11 -19.74 -16.84
N ARG A 51 -8.09 -20.28 -17.58
CA ARG A 51 -9.37 -19.62 -17.85
C ARG A 51 -10.15 -19.29 -16.58
N ALA A 52 -10.24 -20.22 -15.64
CA ALA A 52 -11.04 -20.04 -14.43
C ALA A 52 -10.55 -18.83 -13.61
N GLN A 53 -9.25 -18.80 -13.32
CA GLN A 53 -8.65 -17.71 -12.55
C GLN A 53 -8.70 -16.37 -13.31
N LEU A 54 -8.41 -16.37 -14.61
CA LEU A 54 -8.45 -15.14 -15.41
C LEU A 54 -9.86 -14.58 -15.59
N LEU A 55 -10.88 -15.44 -15.64
CA LEU A 55 -12.27 -15.01 -15.77
C LEU A 55 -12.72 -14.19 -14.57
N ASP A 56 -12.46 -14.66 -13.36
CA ASP A 56 -12.83 -13.96 -12.12
C ASP A 56 -12.11 -12.60 -12.02
N VAL A 57 -10.81 -12.59 -12.33
CA VAL A 57 -9.99 -11.37 -12.31
C VAL A 57 -10.44 -10.38 -13.38
N LEU A 58 -10.75 -10.84 -14.59
CA LEU A 58 -11.21 -10.00 -15.70
C LEU A 58 -12.60 -9.41 -15.41
N ALA A 59 -13.51 -10.20 -14.85
CA ALA A 59 -14.83 -9.74 -14.44
C ALA A 59 -14.70 -8.60 -13.41
N ALA A 60 -13.96 -8.82 -12.32
CA ALA A 60 -13.74 -7.81 -11.29
C ALA A 60 -13.05 -6.54 -11.84
N TYR A 61 -12.10 -6.69 -12.77
CA TYR A 61 -11.46 -5.56 -13.45
C TYR A 61 -12.47 -4.76 -14.28
N LYS A 62 -13.31 -5.44 -15.07
CA LYS A 62 -14.35 -4.79 -15.89
C LYS A 62 -15.41 -4.11 -15.03
N ASP A 63 -15.79 -4.71 -13.92
CA ASP A 63 -16.73 -4.11 -12.97
C ASP A 63 -16.16 -2.81 -12.38
N ALA A 64 -14.90 -2.81 -11.96
CA ALA A 64 -14.24 -1.61 -11.44
C ALA A 64 -14.10 -0.51 -12.51
N GLN A 65 -13.83 -0.87 -13.77
CA GLN A 65 -13.79 0.07 -14.89
C GLN A 65 -15.17 0.68 -15.18
N ASN A 66 -16.20 -0.16 -15.28
CA ASN A 66 -17.56 0.26 -15.61
C ASN A 66 -18.15 1.15 -14.50
N ALA A 67 -17.86 0.83 -13.24
CA ALA A 67 -18.32 1.61 -12.09
C ALA A 67 -17.46 2.86 -11.81
N GLY A 68 -16.29 3.00 -12.44
CA GLY A 68 -15.37 4.11 -12.20
C GLY A 68 -14.78 4.15 -10.78
N THR A 69 -14.66 2.99 -10.11
CA THR A 69 -14.27 2.90 -8.69
C THR A 69 -12.76 2.79 -8.46
N LEU A 70 -11.95 2.73 -9.53
CA LEU A 70 -10.50 2.64 -9.45
C LEU A 70 -9.81 3.75 -10.26
N LEU A 71 -9.21 4.71 -9.55
CA LEU A 71 -8.31 5.71 -10.13
C LEU A 71 -6.84 5.35 -9.86
N THR A 72 -6.05 5.21 -10.94
CA THR A 72 -4.64 4.85 -10.84
C THR A 72 -3.74 6.05 -11.07
N LEU A 73 -2.91 6.36 -10.08
CA LEU A 73 -1.90 7.43 -10.14
C LEU A 73 -0.51 6.83 -9.91
N THR A 74 0.46 7.20 -10.75
CA THR A 74 1.84 6.70 -10.70
C THR A 74 2.80 7.74 -10.17
N PHE A 75 3.82 7.31 -9.41
CA PHE A 75 4.98 8.12 -9.05
C PHE A 75 6.27 7.35 -9.32
N VAL A 76 7.42 8.05 -9.37
CA VAL A 76 8.74 7.44 -9.49
C VAL A 76 9.64 7.86 -8.35
N THR A 77 9.77 9.16 -8.09
CA THR A 77 10.66 9.69 -7.07
C THR A 77 9.94 9.92 -5.74
N VAL A 78 10.71 10.07 -4.65
CA VAL A 78 10.16 10.50 -3.36
C VAL A 78 9.50 11.88 -3.47
N ASN A 79 10.05 12.78 -4.28
CA ASN A 79 9.45 14.09 -4.49
C ASN A 79 8.07 13.97 -5.15
N ASP A 80 7.93 13.16 -6.20
CA ASP A 80 6.64 12.94 -6.86
C ASP A 80 5.61 12.36 -5.90
N TYR A 81 6.03 11.37 -5.10
CA TYR A 81 5.18 10.76 -4.08
C TYR A 81 4.66 11.81 -3.07
N LEU A 82 5.55 12.64 -2.53
CA LEU A 82 5.17 13.63 -1.51
C LEU A 82 4.21 14.69 -2.05
N TRP A 83 4.46 15.20 -3.25
CA TRP A 83 3.58 16.19 -3.89
C TRP A 83 2.23 15.60 -4.28
N LEU A 84 2.23 14.40 -4.86
CA LEU A 84 1.00 13.74 -5.27
C LEU A 84 0.15 13.34 -4.08
N LEU A 85 0.76 12.81 -3.00
CA LEU A 85 0.07 12.51 -1.76
C LEU A 85 -0.56 13.76 -1.16
N ARG A 86 0.16 14.89 -1.13
CA ARG A 86 -0.38 16.16 -0.65
C ARG A 86 -1.60 16.60 -1.46
N ALA A 87 -1.48 16.65 -2.78
CA ALA A 87 -2.57 17.07 -3.67
C ALA A 87 -3.80 16.17 -3.51
N VAL A 88 -3.63 14.84 -3.57
CA VAL A 88 -4.73 13.88 -3.39
C VAL A 88 -5.36 14.01 -2.00
N SER A 89 -4.56 14.21 -0.96
CA SER A 89 -5.10 14.35 0.41
C SER A 89 -5.95 15.60 0.56
N GLN A 90 -5.57 16.71 -0.09
CA GLN A 90 -6.35 17.94 -0.10
C GLN A 90 -7.70 17.76 -0.81
N GLU A 91 -7.72 17.07 -1.95
CA GLU A 91 -8.98 16.76 -2.66
C GLU A 91 -9.89 15.84 -1.83
N LEU A 92 -9.32 14.77 -1.26
CA LEU A 92 -10.05 13.81 -0.43
C LEU A 92 -10.48 14.37 0.93
N SER A 93 -9.92 15.51 1.37
CA SER A 93 -10.26 16.14 2.65
C SER A 93 -11.76 16.45 2.78
N GLN A 94 -12.48 16.63 1.67
CA GLN A 94 -13.92 16.89 1.65
C GLN A 94 -14.75 15.68 2.10
N LEU A 95 -14.22 14.46 1.99
CA LEU A 95 -14.90 13.22 2.39
C LEU A 95 -14.83 12.96 3.90
N GLY A 96 -13.97 13.70 4.60
CA GLY A 96 -13.75 13.61 6.04
C GLY A 96 -13.55 12.19 6.56
N ARG A 97 -14.34 11.82 7.58
CA ARG A 97 -14.26 10.49 8.23
C ARG A 97 -14.62 9.32 7.32
N SER A 98 -15.28 9.57 6.19
CA SER A 98 -15.56 8.55 5.18
C SER A 98 -14.34 8.21 4.31
N CYS A 99 -13.25 8.99 4.40
CA CYS A 99 -12.01 8.70 3.69
C CYS A 99 -11.07 7.83 4.52
N LEU A 100 -10.52 6.78 3.89
CA LEU A 100 -9.46 5.96 4.46
C LEU A 100 -8.16 6.15 3.66
N TYR A 101 -7.07 6.40 4.36
CA TYR A 101 -5.72 6.48 3.81
C TYR A 101 -4.96 5.20 4.16
N TYR A 102 -4.70 4.34 3.17
CA TYR A 102 -3.92 3.12 3.32
C TYR A 102 -2.49 3.34 2.80
N LEU A 103 -1.58 3.72 3.71
CA LEU A 103 -0.22 4.19 3.36
C LEU A 103 0.81 3.05 3.37
N ALA A 104 0.71 2.13 2.41
CA ALA A 104 1.59 0.96 2.29
C ALA A 104 2.87 1.18 1.46
N ALA A 105 3.11 2.39 0.94
CA ALA A 105 4.31 2.68 0.16
C ALA A 105 5.57 2.66 1.02
N ALA A 106 6.63 1.99 0.55
CA ALA A 106 7.96 2.08 1.14
C ALA A 106 8.63 3.40 0.72
N VAL A 107 8.41 4.45 1.52
CA VAL A 107 8.94 5.79 1.26
C VAL A 107 10.38 5.89 1.76
N SER A 108 11.28 6.46 0.96
CA SER A 108 12.67 6.69 1.36
C SER A 108 12.75 7.56 2.62
N ASP A 109 13.56 7.16 3.59
CA ASP A 109 13.85 7.97 4.78
C ASP A 109 14.87 9.08 4.52
N PHE A 110 15.67 8.93 3.47
CA PHE A 110 16.71 9.87 3.07
C PHE A 110 16.58 10.26 1.59
N PHE A 111 17.00 11.47 1.23
CA PHE A 111 17.04 11.98 -0.14
C PHE A 111 18.26 12.87 -0.38
N LEU A 112 18.64 13.05 -1.65
CA LEU A 112 19.69 13.97 -2.05
C LEU A 112 19.03 15.29 -2.54
N PRO A 113 19.28 16.45 -1.89
CA PRO A 113 18.72 17.72 -2.34
C PRO A 113 19.15 18.07 -3.76
N ARG A 114 18.26 18.73 -4.52
CA ARG A 114 18.53 19.12 -5.91
C ARG A 114 19.80 19.97 -6.05
N GLN A 115 20.10 20.86 -5.09
CA GLN A 115 21.32 21.67 -5.14
C GLN A 115 22.61 20.85 -5.01
N ARG A 116 22.53 19.62 -4.47
CA ARG A 116 23.67 18.71 -4.28
C ARG A 116 23.67 17.53 -5.27
N MET A 117 22.68 17.43 -6.16
CA MET A 117 22.68 16.40 -7.19
C MET A 117 23.67 16.75 -8.31
N SER A 118 24.55 15.80 -8.64
CA SER A 118 25.41 15.94 -9.82
C SER A 118 24.58 15.84 -11.09
N GLU A 119 24.81 16.74 -12.05
CA GLU A 119 24.15 16.74 -13.35
C GLU A 119 24.57 15.55 -14.23
N HIS A 120 25.76 15.00 -13.97
CA HIS A 120 26.35 13.94 -14.76
C HIS A 120 26.65 12.70 -13.91
N LYS A 121 26.88 11.58 -14.59
CA LYS A 121 27.32 10.34 -13.95
C LYS A 121 28.58 10.62 -13.12
N ILE A 122 28.52 10.27 -11.83
CA ILE A 122 29.66 10.35 -10.91
C ILE A 122 30.77 9.41 -11.43
N GLN A 123 31.98 9.95 -11.61
CA GLN A 123 33.11 9.23 -12.19
C GLN A 123 33.81 8.36 -11.13
N SER A 124 34.18 7.13 -11.50
CA SER A 124 34.73 6.12 -10.58
C SER A 124 36.26 6.19 -10.39
N GLY A 125 36.92 7.25 -10.83
CA GLY A 125 38.38 7.31 -10.94
C GLY A 125 39.18 7.61 -9.65
N LYS A 126 38.52 7.90 -8.53
CA LYS A 126 39.16 8.43 -7.30
C LYS A 126 39.13 7.51 -6.07
N GLY A 127 38.91 6.21 -6.25
CA GLY A 127 38.86 5.25 -5.13
C GLY A 127 37.45 5.07 -4.55
N SER A 128 37.19 5.55 -3.34
CA SER A 128 35.91 5.34 -2.61
C SER A 128 34.80 6.31 -3.02
N LEU A 129 33.54 5.85 -2.92
CA LEU A 129 32.33 6.67 -3.10
C LEU A 129 31.69 6.98 -1.75
N HIS A 130 31.55 8.25 -1.43
CA HIS A 130 30.82 8.74 -0.26
C HIS A 130 29.56 9.46 -0.72
N ILE A 131 28.39 9.03 -0.23
CA ILE A 131 27.09 9.65 -0.52
C ILE A 131 26.55 10.22 0.79
N GLU A 132 26.38 11.53 0.83
CA GLU A 132 25.74 12.24 1.93
C GLU A 132 24.30 12.57 1.53
N MET A 133 23.34 12.27 2.40
CA MET A 133 21.91 12.43 2.14
C MET A 133 21.21 13.09 3.34
N ASP A 134 20.17 13.87 3.06
CA ASP A 134 19.34 14.49 4.08
C ASP A 134 18.15 13.60 4.43
N GLN A 135 17.65 13.73 5.66
CA GLN A 135 16.42 13.08 6.06
C GLN A 135 15.22 13.67 5.32
N VAL A 136 14.34 12.80 4.84
CA VAL A 136 13.06 13.22 4.25
C VAL A 136 12.16 13.81 5.35
N PRO A 137 11.53 14.98 5.10
CA PRO A 137 10.58 15.57 6.03
C PRO A 137 9.48 14.58 6.42
N LYS A 138 9.17 14.49 7.72
CA LYS A 138 8.17 13.54 8.23
C LYS A 138 6.75 14.05 7.96
N ILE A 139 6.24 13.73 6.77
CA ILE A 139 4.95 14.22 6.25
C ILE A 139 3.71 13.63 6.92
N LEU A 140 3.81 12.57 7.71
CA LEU A 140 2.64 12.00 8.39
C LEU A 140 2.03 12.97 9.40
N LYS A 141 2.85 13.79 10.08
CA LYS A 141 2.34 14.80 11.01
C LYS A 141 1.47 15.86 10.32
N PRO A 142 1.93 16.56 9.26
CA PRO A 142 1.08 17.50 8.53
C PRO A 142 -0.07 16.81 7.79
N LEU A 143 0.10 15.55 7.35
CA LEU A 143 -1.01 14.79 6.77
C LEU A 143 -2.18 14.69 7.77
N VAL A 144 -1.91 14.21 8.99
CA VAL A 144 -2.92 14.03 10.05
C VAL A 144 -3.49 15.38 10.51
N ALA A 145 -2.63 16.39 10.70
CA ALA A 145 -3.03 17.64 11.34
C ALA A 145 -3.65 18.67 10.39
N GLU A 146 -3.23 18.69 9.11
CA GLU A 146 -3.52 19.78 8.19
C GLU A 146 -4.20 19.32 6.90
N TRP A 147 -3.78 18.18 6.34
CA TRP A 147 -4.20 17.80 4.98
C TRP A 147 -5.48 16.97 4.98
N THR A 148 -5.74 16.21 6.03
CA THR A 148 -6.92 15.34 6.14
C THR A 148 -7.87 15.89 7.20
N ARG A 149 -9.08 16.30 6.82
CA ARG A 149 -10.13 16.70 7.77
C ARG A 149 -10.76 15.46 8.40
N GLU A 150 -10.16 14.88 9.42
CA GLU A 150 -10.66 13.68 10.13
C GLU A 150 -10.62 12.36 9.32
N GLY A 151 -9.77 12.27 8.30
CA GLY A 151 -9.55 11.02 7.57
C GLY A 151 -9.07 9.88 8.47
N TYR A 152 -9.44 8.64 8.13
CA TYR A 152 -8.96 7.44 8.83
C TYR A 152 -7.63 6.99 8.24
N ILE A 153 -6.54 7.21 8.96
CA ILE A 153 -5.17 7.01 8.47
C ILE A 153 -4.59 5.71 9.04
N VAL A 154 -4.21 4.83 8.13
CA VAL A 154 -3.54 3.55 8.36
C VAL A 154 -2.14 3.65 7.76
N SER A 155 -1.11 3.46 8.58
CA SER A 155 0.28 3.42 8.12
C SER A 155 0.91 2.04 8.32
N PHE A 156 2.00 1.77 7.60
CA PHE A 156 2.71 0.49 7.67
C PHE A 156 4.06 0.63 8.35
N LYS A 157 4.43 -0.40 9.12
CA LYS A 157 5.75 -0.53 9.71
C LYS A 157 6.33 -1.90 9.36
N LEU A 158 7.26 -1.89 8.41
CA LEU A 158 8.07 -3.06 8.07
C LEU A 158 9.32 -3.09 8.97
N GLU A 159 9.54 -4.20 9.66
CA GLU A 159 10.76 -4.46 10.40
C GLU A 159 11.33 -5.85 10.06
N THR A 160 12.57 -6.09 10.46
CA THR A 160 13.24 -7.41 10.37
C THR A 160 13.55 -8.00 11.74
N ASP A 161 13.35 -7.20 12.79
CA ASP A 161 13.54 -7.59 14.19
C ASP A 161 12.19 -7.50 14.90
N GLU A 162 11.65 -8.65 15.30
CA GLU A 162 10.35 -8.78 15.95
C GLU A 162 10.27 -7.98 17.25
N ALA A 163 11.38 -7.87 17.99
CA ALA A 163 11.42 -7.11 19.25
C ALA A 163 11.24 -5.60 19.02
N LEU A 164 11.51 -5.10 17.82
CA LEU A 164 11.38 -3.68 17.47
C LEU A 164 10.04 -3.33 16.84
N LEU A 165 9.29 -4.31 16.33
CA LEU A 165 8.10 -4.08 15.52
C LEU A 165 7.02 -3.29 16.29
N VAL A 166 6.57 -3.83 17.42
CA VAL A 166 5.53 -3.21 18.25
C VAL A 166 6.01 -1.89 18.88
N PRO A 167 7.22 -1.80 19.48
CA PRO A 167 7.72 -0.52 20.00
C PRO A 167 7.77 0.59 18.95
N LYS A 168 8.24 0.30 17.73
CA LYS A 168 8.28 1.29 16.65
C LYS A 168 6.90 1.65 16.11
N ALA A 169 5.96 0.72 16.10
CA ALA A 169 4.57 0.99 15.74
C ALA A 169 3.91 1.94 16.76
N ARG A 170 4.05 1.67 18.06
CA ARG A 170 3.59 2.56 19.14
C ARG A 170 4.25 3.94 19.06
N GLN A 171 5.56 4.00 18.80
CA GLN A 171 6.27 5.26 18.60
C GLN A 171 5.72 6.07 17.43
N ALA A 172 5.37 5.41 16.31
CA ALA A 172 4.77 6.08 15.16
C ALA A 172 3.38 6.66 15.50
N LEU A 173 2.56 5.92 16.25
CA LEU A 173 1.26 6.42 16.73
C LEU A 173 1.44 7.61 17.67
N ALA A 174 2.35 7.53 18.64
CA ALA A 174 2.63 8.63 19.57
C ALA A 174 3.15 9.88 18.84
N ARG A 175 4.00 9.70 17.82
CA ARG A 175 4.60 10.81 17.07
C ARG A 175 3.63 11.51 16.13
N TYR A 176 2.77 10.74 15.46
CA TYR A 176 1.93 11.26 14.37
C TYR A 176 0.45 11.37 14.71
N GLY A 177 -0.05 10.66 15.73
CA GLY A 177 -1.44 10.77 16.20
C GLY A 177 -2.49 10.18 15.25
N HIS A 178 -2.10 9.29 14.34
CA HIS A 178 -3.03 8.59 13.44
C HIS A 178 -3.64 7.34 14.09
N GLN A 179 -4.58 6.70 13.42
CA GLN A 179 -5.49 5.74 14.03
C GLN A 179 -4.92 4.32 14.14
N VAL A 180 -4.21 3.86 13.11
CA VAL A 180 -3.69 2.48 13.06
C VAL A 180 -2.31 2.42 12.43
N VAL A 181 -1.41 1.64 13.04
CA VAL A 181 -0.21 1.12 12.40
C VAL A 181 -0.38 -0.37 12.17
N ILE A 182 -0.20 -0.82 10.93
CA ILE A 182 -0.06 -2.23 10.60
C ILE A 182 1.43 -2.55 10.57
N GLY A 183 1.89 -3.31 11.57
CA GLY A 183 3.23 -3.83 11.65
C GLY A 183 3.35 -5.17 10.95
N ASN A 184 4.45 -5.38 10.22
CA ASN A 184 4.74 -6.67 9.60
C ASN A 184 6.25 -6.95 9.64
N ASP A 185 6.61 -8.20 9.93
CA ASP A 185 7.98 -8.69 9.78
C ASP A 185 8.25 -9.03 8.30
N LEU A 186 9.45 -8.71 7.79
CA LEU A 186 9.80 -8.92 6.38
C LEU A 186 9.62 -10.38 5.93
N HIS A 187 9.97 -11.35 6.75
CA HIS A 187 9.92 -12.76 6.40
C HIS A 187 8.52 -13.35 6.55
N ARG A 188 7.70 -12.78 7.43
CA ARG A 188 6.35 -13.30 7.77
C ARG A 188 5.20 -12.48 7.19
N ARG A 189 5.49 -11.37 6.51
CA ARG A 189 4.50 -10.40 5.98
C ARG A 189 3.35 -10.97 5.14
N LYS A 190 3.51 -12.17 4.56
CA LYS A 190 2.48 -12.81 3.73
C LYS A 190 1.40 -13.54 4.54
N PHE A 191 1.66 -13.83 5.81
CA PHE A 191 0.79 -14.67 6.63
C PHE A 191 0.67 -14.18 8.08
N GLU A 192 1.38 -13.13 8.47
CA GLU A 192 1.24 -12.51 9.80
C GLU A 192 1.42 -10.99 9.74
N VAL A 193 0.50 -10.28 10.41
CA VAL A 193 0.59 -8.84 10.67
C VAL A 193 0.04 -8.50 12.06
N VAL A 194 0.47 -7.38 12.62
CA VAL A 194 -0.04 -6.83 13.88
C VAL A 194 -0.70 -5.47 13.64
N PHE A 195 -1.90 -5.28 14.16
CA PHE A 195 -2.59 -4.00 14.21
C PHE A 195 -2.29 -3.37 15.56
N VAL A 196 -1.73 -2.16 15.54
CA VAL A 196 -1.51 -1.35 16.74
C VAL A 196 -2.41 -0.12 16.66
N SER A 197 -3.23 0.10 17.69
CA SER A 197 -4.16 1.23 17.79
C SER A 197 -4.14 1.85 19.18
N PRO A 198 -4.48 3.15 19.34
CA PRO A 198 -4.77 3.72 20.65
C PRO A 198 -5.97 3.06 21.30
N LYS A 199 -5.92 2.79 22.60
CA LYS A 199 -7.07 2.31 23.38
C LYS A 199 -8.13 3.41 23.49
N ALA A 200 -9.41 3.03 23.48
CA ALA A 200 -10.53 3.95 23.61
C ALA A 200 -10.51 4.78 24.92
N SER A 201 -9.85 4.28 25.97
CA SER A 201 -9.72 4.93 27.28
C SER A 201 -8.44 5.76 27.45
N ALA A 202 -7.59 5.87 26.42
CA ALA A 202 -6.36 6.64 26.53
C ALA A 202 -6.68 8.16 26.50
N PRO A 203 -6.19 8.97 27.46
CA PRO A 203 -6.37 10.41 27.40
C PRO A 203 -5.75 10.97 26.11
N ARG A 204 -6.44 11.90 25.46
CA ARG A 204 -5.88 12.68 24.34
C ARG A 204 -4.58 13.32 24.82
N ALA A 205 -3.55 13.30 23.97
CA ALA A 205 -2.13 13.52 24.27
C ALA A 205 -1.72 14.91 24.85
N ASP A 206 -2.63 15.64 25.48
CA ASP A 206 -2.42 16.99 26.02
C ASP A 206 -2.26 17.03 27.56
N GLN A 207 -2.19 15.88 28.24
CA GLN A 207 -1.98 15.83 29.69
C GLN A 207 -0.95 14.76 30.10
N GLY A 208 0.27 15.21 30.39
CA GLY A 208 1.19 14.55 31.33
C GLY A 208 1.96 13.32 30.84
N GLU A 209 3.26 13.29 31.17
CA GLU A 209 4.14 12.14 31.02
C GLU A 209 3.53 10.90 31.70
N SER A 210 3.03 9.98 30.89
CA SER A 210 2.57 8.66 31.34
C SER A 210 3.35 7.56 30.61
N VAL A 211 3.46 6.40 31.26
CA VAL A 211 4.35 5.31 30.87
C VAL A 211 4.08 4.86 29.42
N PRO A 212 5.10 4.75 28.53
CA PRO A 212 4.92 4.57 27.07
C PRO A 212 4.25 3.27 26.58
N GLY A 213 3.61 2.48 27.44
CA GLY A 213 3.14 1.12 27.12
C GLY A 213 1.65 0.86 27.30
N GLU A 214 0.93 1.63 28.11
CA GLU A 214 -0.45 1.27 28.51
C GLU A 214 -1.54 1.81 27.58
N HIS A 215 -1.21 2.76 26.71
CA HIS A 215 -2.17 3.50 25.88
C HIS A 215 -2.54 2.83 24.55
N TYR A 216 -1.84 1.76 24.19
CA TYR A 216 -2.01 1.09 22.89
C TYR A 216 -2.47 -0.35 23.08
N GLU A 217 -3.29 -0.82 22.15
CA GLU A 217 -3.72 -2.20 22.02
C GLU A 217 -3.13 -2.82 20.75
N GLU A 218 -3.01 -4.15 20.78
CA GLU A 218 -2.46 -4.96 19.69
C GLU A 218 -3.45 -6.04 19.31
N SER A 219 -3.64 -6.23 18.01
CA SER A 219 -4.41 -7.35 17.47
C SER A 219 -3.60 -8.04 16.38
N TRP A 220 -3.30 -9.31 16.56
CA TRP A 220 -2.51 -10.10 15.62
C TRP A 220 -3.43 -10.82 14.65
N LEU A 221 -3.16 -10.66 13.34
CA LEU A 221 -3.79 -11.45 12.29
C LEU A 221 -2.78 -12.45 11.74
N ARG A 222 -3.19 -13.71 11.67
CA ARG A 222 -2.37 -14.83 11.20
C ARG A 222 -3.20 -15.69 10.25
N ILE A 223 -2.60 -16.07 9.13
CA ILE A 223 -3.15 -17.09 8.23
C ILE A 223 -2.37 -18.38 8.44
N ASP A 224 -3.13 -19.46 8.58
CA ASP A 224 -2.59 -20.82 8.47
C ASP A 224 -2.55 -21.21 6.98
N LEU A 225 -1.36 -21.13 6.39
CA LEU A 225 -1.13 -21.48 4.99
C LEU A 225 -1.25 -22.99 4.72
N GLU A 226 -1.17 -23.84 5.76
CA GLU A 226 -1.39 -25.28 5.61
C GLU A 226 -2.88 -25.58 5.38
N GLN A 227 -3.75 -24.86 6.08
CA GLN A 227 -5.21 -25.00 5.95
C GLN A 227 -5.77 -24.21 4.75
N HIS A 228 -5.17 -23.06 4.44
CA HIS A 228 -5.67 -22.14 3.42
C HIS A 228 -4.54 -21.68 2.47
N PRO A 229 -4.06 -22.55 1.57
CA PRO A 229 -2.88 -22.28 0.76
C PRO A 229 -3.04 -21.15 -0.28
N GLN A 230 -4.28 -20.81 -0.64
CA GLN A 230 -4.59 -19.75 -1.61
C GLN A 230 -5.03 -18.43 -0.97
N LYS A 231 -5.21 -18.41 0.36
CA LYS A 231 -5.72 -17.22 1.05
C LYS A 231 -4.64 -16.16 1.17
N GLU A 232 -5.01 -14.91 0.94
CA GLU A 232 -4.11 -13.77 1.09
C GLU A 232 -4.40 -12.97 2.36
N ILE A 233 -3.35 -12.51 3.04
CA ILE A 233 -3.48 -11.76 4.30
C ILE A 233 -4.22 -10.44 4.12
N GLU A 234 -4.18 -9.88 2.91
CA GLU A 234 -4.91 -8.69 2.52
C GLU A 234 -6.44 -8.85 2.67
N GLU A 235 -6.99 -10.06 2.50
CA GLU A 235 -8.43 -10.32 2.71
C GLU A 235 -8.85 -10.05 4.16
N ASP A 236 -8.07 -10.54 5.12
CA ASP A 236 -8.33 -10.36 6.55
C ASP A 236 -8.00 -8.93 6.99
N ILE A 237 -6.93 -8.34 6.45
CA ILE A 237 -6.55 -6.94 6.70
C ILE A 237 -7.66 -5.99 6.27
N VAL A 238 -8.18 -6.14 5.04
CA VAL A 238 -9.24 -5.28 4.51
C VAL A 238 -10.52 -5.47 5.33
N SER A 239 -10.88 -6.72 5.65
CA SER A 239 -12.07 -7.02 6.45
C SER A 239 -12.01 -6.37 7.84
N GLU A 240 -10.85 -6.41 8.50
CA GLU A 240 -10.64 -5.78 9.80
C GLU A 240 -10.64 -4.25 9.70
N LEU A 241 -10.00 -3.68 8.69
CA LEU A 241 -9.99 -2.22 8.47
C LEU A 241 -11.38 -1.66 8.17
N VAL A 242 -12.20 -2.37 7.39
CA VAL A 242 -13.59 -1.95 7.12
C VAL A 242 -14.39 -1.87 8.42
N LYS A 243 -14.28 -2.87 9.29
CA LYS A 243 -14.95 -2.86 10.61
C LYS A 243 -14.50 -1.68 11.47
N ARG A 244 -13.19 -1.46 11.57
CA ARG A 244 -12.63 -0.35 12.38
C ARG A 244 -12.98 1.02 11.81
N HIS A 245 -13.00 1.15 10.48
CA HIS A 245 -13.37 2.39 9.80
C HIS A 245 -14.86 2.71 9.97
N GLN A 246 -15.74 1.71 9.88
CA GLN A 246 -17.16 1.88 10.20
C GLN A 246 -17.38 2.33 11.64
N ALA A 247 -16.66 1.74 12.60
CA ALA A 247 -16.71 2.18 14.00
C ALA A 247 -16.21 3.64 14.17
N TRP A 248 -15.16 4.02 13.44
CA TRP A 248 -14.66 5.41 13.42
C TRP A 248 -15.69 6.41 12.88
N ILE A 249 -16.39 6.05 11.81
CA ILE A 249 -17.47 6.85 11.23
C ILE A 249 -18.61 6.99 12.25
N ALA A 250 -19.05 5.88 12.86
CA ALA A 250 -20.16 5.87 13.81
C ALA A 250 -19.88 6.67 15.09
N ALA A 251 -18.64 6.63 15.59
CA ALA A 251 -18.23 7.40 16.78
C ALA A 251 -18.35 8.92 16.59
N ALA A 252 -18.36 9.41 15.34
CA ALA A 252 -18.58 10.82 15.02
C ALA A 252 -20.02 11.23 15.28
N SER A 253 -20.96 10.44 14.76
CA SER A 253 -22.40 10.70 14.85
C SER A 253 -22.88 10.71 16.30
N ALA A 254 -22.27 9.89 17.16
CA ALA A 254 -22.55 9.86 18.59
C ALA A 254 -21.99 11.05 19.37
N ALA A 255 -20.94 11.71 18.87
CA ALA A 255 -20.35 12.90 19.51
C ALA A 255 -21.01 14.22 19.07
N SER A 256 -21.79 14.20 17.99
CA SER A 256 -22.56 15.34 17.46
C SER A 256 -24.03 15.39 17.92
N ALA A 257 -24.47 14.37 18.65
CA ALA A 257 -25.81 14.25 19.24
C ALA A 257 -25.78 14.59 20.74
#